data_AF-A0A1H6KUV0-F1
#
_entry.id   AF-A0A1H6KUV0-F1
#
_cell.length_a   1.000
_cell.length_b   1.000
_cell.length_c   1.000
_cell.angle_alpha   90.00
_cell.angle_beta   90.00
_cell.angle_gamma   90.00
#
_symmetry.space_group_name_H-M   'P 1'
#
loop_
_entity.id
_entity.type
_entity.pdbx_description
1 polymer ?
#
loop_
_entity_poly.entity_id
_entity_poly.type
_entity_poly.pdbx_seq_one_letter_code
_entity_poly.pdbx_strand_id
1 'polypeptide(L)' 'MNYKVTLTLLVISIILLIFSVIDNANIYVILALIFSIINFTLQLKNNIKK' A
#
# COMPACT_ATOMS: atom_id res chain seq x y z
N MET A 1 -15.12 7.92 -2.50
CA MET A 1 -13.80 7.30 -2.20
C MET A 1 -12.74 8.14 -2.87
N ASN A 2 -11.82 8.72 -2.11
CA ASN A 2 -10.77 9.57 -2.67
C ASN A 2 -9.77 8.68 -3.42
N TYR A 3 -10.05 8.36 -4.69
CA TYR A 3 -9.20 7.55 -5.58
C TYR A 3 -7.74 8.01 -5.56
N LYS A 4 -7.52 9.31 -5.33
CA LYS A 4 -6.21 9.94 -5.13
C LYS A 4 -5.40 9.30 -4.01
N VAL A 5 -6.04 8.92 -2.89
CA VAL A 5 -5.38 8.31 -1.71
C VAL A 5 -4.99 6.85 -1.98
N THR A 6 -5.89 6.09 -2.61
CA THR A 6 -5.60 4.70 -3.01
C THR A 6 -4.48 4.65 -4.05
N LEU A 7 -4.47 5.58 -5.02
CA LEU A 7 -3.44 5.67 -6.04
C LEU A 7 -2.07 6.04 -5.44
N THR A 8 -2.03 6.98 -4.49
CA THR A 8 -0.77 7.34 -3.81
C THR A 8 -0.22 6.21 -2.96
N LEU A 9 -1.07 5.49 -2.21
CA LEU A 9 -0.66 4.31 -1.45
C LEU A 9 -0.08 3.21 -2.35
N LEU A 10 -0.70 2.98 -3.52
CA LEU A 10 -0.21 2.01 -4.51
C LEU A 10 1.20 2.36 -5.01
N VAL A 11 1.42 3.63 -5.39
CA VAL A 11 2.72 4.10 -5.89
C VAL A 11 3.80 3.94 -4.80
N ILE A 12 3.49 4.30 -3.56
CA ILE A 12 4.42 4.14 -2.42
C ILE A 12 4.77 2.66 -2.20
N SER A 13 3.78 1.76 -2.23
CA SER A 13 4.03 0.32 -2.10
C SER A 13 4.94 -0.23 -3.20
N ILE A 14 4.77 0.21 -4.45
CA ILE A 14 5.62 -0.21 -5.58
C ILE A 14 7.05 0.27 -5.38
N ILE A 15 7.25 1.53 -4.97
CA ILE A 15 8.58 2.08 -4.68
C ILE A 15 9.27 1.27 -3.58
N LEU A 16 8.58 0.96 -2.49
CA LEU A 16 9.12 0.13 -1.41
C LEU A 16 9.54 -1.26 -1.89
N LEU A 17 8.77 -1.89 -2.77
CA LEU A 17 9.15 -3.19 -3.35
C LEU A 17 10.41 -3.08 -4.22
N ILE A 18 10.58 -2.00 -4.98
CA ILE A 18 11.81 -1.76 -5.75
C ILE A 18 13.01 -1.60 -4.82
N PHE A 19 12.88 -0.80 -3.75
CA PHE A 19 13.93 -0.65 -2.74
C PHE A 19 14.26 -1.97 -2.03
N SER A 20 13.26 -2.84 -1.82
CA SER A 20 13.50 -4.17 -1.27
C SER A 20 14.47 -5.00 -2.11
N VAL A 21 14.34 -4.93 -3.44
CA VAL A 21 15.22 -5.64 -4.36
C VAL A 21 16.61 -4.99 -4.40
N ILE A 22 16.68 -3.65 -4.39
CA ILE A 22 17.94 -2.91 -4.44
C ILE A 22 18.79 -3.13 -3.19
N ASP A 23 18.20 -2.97 -2.01
CA ASP A 23 18.90 -3.10 -0.72
C ASP A 23 18.93 -4.54 -0.19
N ASN A 24 18.28 -5.49 -0.89
CA ASN A 24 18.08 -6.87 -0.47
C ASN A 24 17.53 -7.00 0.97
N ALA A 25 16.70 -6.05 1.38
CA ALA A 25 16.18 -5.96 2.73
C ALA A 25 14.68 -6.28 2.75
N ASN A 26 14.33 -7.31 3.52
CA ASN A 26 12.96 -7.79 3.66
C ASN A 26 12.04 -6.79 4.38
N ILE A 27 12.62 -5.82 5.10
CA ILE A 27 11.85 -4.81 5.83
C ILE A 27 10.97 -3.96 4.91
N TYR A 28 11.44 -3.68 3.69
CA TYR A 28 10.66 -2.91 2.73
C TYR A 28 9.46 -3.69 2.17
N VAL A 29 9.56 -5.03 2.05
CA VAL A 29 8.41 -5.88 1.72
C VAL A 29 7.36 -5.84 2.83
N ILE A 30 7.80 -5.94 4.09
CA ILE A 30 6.90 -5.88 5.25
C ILE A 30 6.16 -4.54 5.29
N LEU A 31 6.88 -3.44 5.07
CA LEU A 31 6.27 -2.11 4.98
C LEU A 31 5.27 -2.01 3.83
N ALA A 32 5.60 -2.51 2.63
CA ALA A 32 4.70 -2.52 1.48
C ALA A 32 3.41 -3.31 1.76
N LEU A 33 3.51 -4.44 2.46
CA LEU A 33 2.35 -5.25 2.87
C LEU A 33 1.46 -4.53 3.87
N ILE A 34 2.03 -3.84 4.86
CA ILE A 34 1.26 -3.03 5.82
C ILE A 34 0.44 -1.96 5.10
N PHE A 35 1.05 -1.24 4.15
CA PHE A 35 0.35 -0.24 3.34
C PHE A 35 -0.78 -0.85 2.50
N SER A 36 -0.59 -2.07 1.97
CA SER A 36 -1.63 -2.80 1.24
C SER A 36 -2.83 -3.15 2.13
N ILE A 37 -2.59 -3.62 3.37
CA ILE A 37 -3.64 -3.94 4.34
C ILE A 37 -4.44 -2.69 4.75
N ILE A 38 -3.74 -1.58 4.98
CA ILE A 38 -4.38 -0.29 5.31
C ILE A 38 -5.29 0.14 4.16
N ASN A 39 -4.78 0.07 2.92
CA ASN A 39 -5.56 0.42 1.74
C ASN A 39 -6.80 -0.50 1.61
N PHE A 40 -6.64 -1.81 1.77
CA PHE A 40 -7.75 -2.77 1.75
C PHE A 40 -8.82 -2.46 2.81
N THR A 41 -8.41 -2.17 4.05
CA THR A 41 -9.32 -1.78 5.14
C THR A 41 -10.07 -0.48 4.81
N LEU A 42 -9.39 0.48 4.20
CA LEU A 42 -9.98 1.75 3.78
C LEU A 42 -10.98 1.57 2.64
N GLN A 43 -10.71 0.65 1.71
CA GLN A 43 -11.63 0.25 0.65
C GLN A 43 -12.85 -0.48 1.20
N LEU A 44 -12.68 -1.43 2.12
CA LEU A 44 -13.77 -2.13 2.80
C LEU A 44 -14.72 -1.14 3.49
N LYS A 45 -14.17 -0.23 4.30
CA LYS A 45 -14.95 0.81 4.99
C LYS A 45 -15.73 1.69 4.01
N ASN A 46 -15.14 2.02 2.87
CA ASN A 46 -15.80 2.84 1.85
C ASN A 46 -16.90 2.08 1.08
N ASN A 47 -16.74 0.77 0.86
CA ASN A 47 -17.76 -0.04 0.21
C ASN A 47 -18.93 -0.37 1.14
N ILE A 48 -18.69 -0.56 2.45
CA ILE A 48 -19.76 -0.80 3.45
C ILE A 48 -20.64 0.44 3.68
N LYS A 49 -20.10 1.64 3.47
CA LYS A 49 -20.82 2.92 3.62
C LYS A 49 -21.58 3.38 2.38
N LYS A 50 -21.53 2.62 1.29
CA LYS A 50 -22.12 2.97 0.00
C LYS A 50 -23.38 2.15 -0.23
#